data_AF-A0A848NPY4-F1
#
_entry.id   AF-A0A848NPY4-F1
#
_cell.length_a   1.000
_cell.length_b   1.000
_cell.length_c   1.000
_cell.angle_alpha   90.00
_cell.angle_beta   90.00
_cell.angle_gamma   90.00
#
_symmetry.space_group_name_H-M   'P 1'
#
loop_
_entity.id
_entity.type
_entity.pdbx_description
1 polymer ?
#
loop_
_entity_poly.entity_id
_entity_poly.type
_entity_poly.pdbx_seq_one_letter_code
_entity_poly.pdbx_strand_id
1 'polypeptide(L)'
;MSRSLNALYGWLLLLPAIVLLAAFTHYPALATLWHSFYSTPKGARPARFVGLDNYAVMRDDPVFWQSLWNNLWFALGTIPTSIGIALVMALWVNRNLRGRGFLRMAYFTPTVLPMVAVANIWLFFYTPQYGLIAQVMQLFGSPGPNWLGNRETALPALMLVTVWKESGFFMIFYLAALQTVSPSLREAAMLEGASRWQYFRRVLWPLLMPTTLFVLINALINAFRLVDHVVVMTRGGPDNASTLLLYYIYQVGFSFWDTAYAATLTVVLLVVLALTALVKFRWLDRRTHYQ
;
A
#
# COMPACT_ATOMS: atom_id res chain seq x y z
N MET A 1 -27.64 22.12 32.26
CA MET A 1 -27.16 20.76 31.89
C MET A 1 -25.84 20.50 32.58
N SER A 2 -25.79 19.57 33.54
CA SER A 2 -24.55 19.25 34.25
C SER A 2 -23.54 18.61 33.30
N ARG A 3 -22.25 18.97 33.43
CA ARG A 3 -21.17 18.43 32.59
C ARG A 3 -21.14 16.89 32.56
N SER A 4 -21.68 16.22 33.58
CA SER A 4 -21.78 14.76 33.67
C SER A 4 -22.81 14.14 32.71
N LEU A 5 -23.95 14.78 32.47
CA LEU A 5 -24.97 14.26 31.54
C LEU A 5 -24.48 14.32 30.09
N ASN A 6 -23.79 15.41 29.72
CA ASN A 6 -23.21 15.54 28.38
C ASN A 6 -22.12 14.49 28.11
N ALA A 7 -21.32 14.15 29.13
CA ALA A 7 -20.34 13.08 29.03
C ALA A 7 -21.01 11.71 28.86
N LEU A 8 -22.09 11.42 29.61
CA LEU A 8 -22.84 10.18 29.47
C LEU A 8 -23.43 10.01 28.07
N TYR A 9 -24.06 11.05 27.52
CA TYR A 9 -24.57 11.02 26.14
C TYR A 9 -23.45 10.82 25.12
N GLY A 10 -22.30 11.49 25.32
CA GLY A 10 -21.12 11.29 24.48
C GLY A 10 -20.63 9.83 24.49
N TRP A 11 -20.50 9.21 25.66
CA TRP A 11 -20.09 7.81 25.77
C TRP A 11 -21.12 6.84 25.18
N LEU A 12 -22.43 7.08 25.37
CA LEU A 12 -23.48 6.25 24.79
C LEU A 12 -23.48 6.29 23.25
N LEU A 13 -23.21 7.46 22.66
CA LEU A 13 -23.08 7.61 21.21
C LEU A 13 -21.82 6.91 20.65
N LEU A 14 -20.73 6.87 21.43
CA LEU A 14 -19.50 6.19 21.05
C LEU A 14 -19.54 4.67 21.29
N LEU A 15 -20.39 4.21 22.20
CA LEU A 15 -20.41 2.82 22.66
C LEU A 15 -20.55 1.79 21.53
N PRO A 16 -21.43 1.95 20.52
CA PRO A 16 -21.52 0.98 19.42
C PRO A 16 -20.21 0.86 18.63
N ALA A 17 -19.54 1.99 18.37
CA ALA A 17 -18.26 2.00 17.66
C ALA A 17 -17.15 1.34 18.49
N ILE A 18 -17.08 1.64 19.79
CA ILE A 18 -16.10 1.03 20.71
C ILE A 18 -16.30 -0.48 20.79
N VAL A 19 -17.55 -0.94 20.91
CA VAL A 19 -17.87 -2.38 20.98
C VAL A 19 -17.43 -3.09 19.69
N LEU A 20 -17.74 -2.52 18.52
CA LEU A 20 -17.33 -3.10 17.25
C LEU A 20 -15.80 -3.13 17.07
N LEU A 21 -15.10 -2.05 17.42
CA LEU A 21 -13.63 -1.99 17.35
C LEU A 21 -13.00 -2.99 18.34
N ALA A 22 -13.51 -3.06 19.56
CA ALA A 22 -13.03 -4.00 20.57
C ALA A 22 -13.21 -5.46 20.11
N ALA A 23 -14.41 -5.81 19.65
CA ALA A 23 -14.74 -7.19 19.29
C ALA A 23 -14.10 -7.67 17.98
N PHE A 24 -14.00 -6.81 16.96
CA PHE A 24 -13.60 -7.22 15.60
C PHE A 24 -12.21 -6.71 15.18
N THR A 25 -11.59 -5.82 15.95
CA THR A 25 -10.23 -5.32 15.64
C THR A 25 -9.25 -5.66 16.75
N HIS A 26 -9.53 -5.24 17.99
CA HIS A 26 -8.59 -5.40 19.09
C HIS A 26 -8.55 -6.82 19.65
N TYR A 27 -9.71 -7.47 19.82
CA TYR A 27 -9.77 -8.85 20.30
C TYR A 27 -9.04 -9.83 19.36
N PRO A 28 -9.28 -9.84 18.03
CA PRO A 28 -8.54 -10.73 17.13
C PRO A 28 -7.04 -10.45 17.12
N ALA A 29 -6.61 -9.17 17.18
CA ALA A 29 -5.20 -8.83 17.24
C ALA A 29 -4.51 -9.38 18.50
N LEU A 30 -5.16 -9.26 19.66
CA LEU A 30 -4.67 -9.83 20.92
C LEU A 30 -4.71 -11.36 20.91
N ALA A 31 -5.75 -11.96 20.34
CA ALA A 31 -5.85 -13.40 20.17
C ALA A 31 -4.74 -13.93 19.25
N THR A 32 -4.44 -13.26 18.15
CA THR A 32 -3.31 -13.59 17.28
C THR A 32 -1.98 -13.54 18.03
N LEU A 33 -1.75 -12.50 18.83
CA LEU A 33 -0.57 -12.43 19.69
C LEU A 33 -0.54 -13.56 20.72
N TRP A 34 -1.68 -13.96 21.28
CA TRP A 34 -1.74 -15.11 22.18
C TRP A 34 -1.41 -16.42 21.45
N HIS A 35 -2.03 -16.65 20.29
CA HIS A 35 -1.86 -17.86 19.49
C HIS A 35 -0.43 -18.04 18.96
N SER A 36 0.35 -16.96 18.79
CA SER A 36 1.75 -17.08 18.36
C SER A 36 2.65 -17.78 19.39
N PHE A 37 2.24 -17.89 20.65
CA PHE A 37 2.96 -18.63 21.69
C PHE A 37 2.48 -20.09 21.86
N TYR A 38 1.52 -20.54 21.05
CA TYR A 38 0.97 -21.89 21.10
C TYR A 38 1.35 -22.68 19.86
N SER A 39 1.23 -24.00 19.91
CA SER A 39 1.36 -24.87 18.73
C SER A 39 0.06 -24.96 17.95
N THR A 40 0.17 -25.17 16.64
CA THR A 40 -0.99 -25.46 15.79
C THR A 40 -1.65 -26.77 16.24
N PRO A 41 -2.96 -26.78 16.57
CA PRO A 41 -3.69 -27.99 16.91
C PRO A 41 -3.77 -28.93 15.70
N LYS A 42 -3.57 -30.24 15.92
CA LYS A 42 -3.55 -31.25 14.84
C LYS A 42 -4.45 -32.43 15.20
N GLY A 43 -5.65 -32.48 14.63
CA GLY A 43 -6.63 -33.53 14.89
C GLY A 43 -6.96 -33.64 16.38
N ALA A 44 -6.66 -34.79 16.99
CA ALA A 44 -6.85 -35.01 18.42
C ALA A 44 -5.79 -34.35 19.34
N ARG A 45 -4.73 -33.74 18.77
CA ARG A 45 -3.69 -33.06 19.57
C ARG A 45 -4.10 -31.59 19.80
N PRO A 46 -4.46 -31.21 21.04
CA PRO A 46 -4.80 -29.82 21.34
C PRO A 46 -3.57 -28.92 21.23
N ALA A 47 -3.80 -27.63 21.01
CA ALA A 47 -2.77 -26.61 21.06
C ALA A 47 -2.08 -26.61 22.43
N ARG A 48 -0.75 -26.53 22.43
CA ARG A 48 0.06 -26.47 23.66
C ARG A 48 0.87 -25.19 23.66
N PHE A 49 1.11 -24.62 24.83
CA PHE A 49 2.02 -23.49 24.96
C PHE A 49 3.45 -23.94 24.64
N VAL A 50 4.08 -23.28 23.66
CA VAL A 50 5.45 -23.57 23.18
C VAL A 50 6.38 -22.38 23.38
N GLY A 51 5.93 -21.33 24.08
CA GLY A 51 6.73 -20.14 24.33
C GLY A 51 7.16 -19.48 23.00
N LEU A 52 8.47 -19.35 22.80
CA LEU A 52 9.05 -18.65 21.64
C LEU A 52 9.46 -19.58 20.49
N ASP A 53 9.12 -20.86 20.53
CA ASP A 53 9.58 -21.84 19.54
C ASP A 53 9.17 -21.45 18.10
N ASN A 54 7.95 -20.93 17.91
CA ASN A 54 7.51 -20.45 16.59
C ASN A 54 8.37 -19.28 16.06
N TYR A 55 8.89 -18.44 16.95
CA TYR A 55 9.79 -17.33 16.58
C TYR A 55 11.19 -17.82 16.26
N ALA A 56 11.65 -18.92 16.88
CA ALA A 56 12.90 -19.58 16.50
C ALA A 56 12.78 -20.20 15.09
N VAL A 57 11.68 -20.90 14.81
CA VAL A 57 11.37 -21.42 13.47
C VAL A 57 11.31 -20.29 12.44
N MET A 58 10.65 -19.18 12.77
CA MET A 58 10.57 -18.00 11.90
C MET A 58 11.94 -17.41 11.56
N ARG A 59 12.85 -17.38 12.54
CA ARG A 59 14.19 -16.84 12.34
C ARG A 59 14.98 -17.65 11.32
N ASP A 60 14.80 -18.96 11.29
CA ASP A 60 15.50 -19.88 10.40
C ASP A 60 14.77 -20.11 9.07
N ASP A 61 13.61 -19.47 8.86
CA ASP A 61 12.82 -19.59 7.64
C ASP A 61 13.31 -18.63 6.54
N PRO A 62 13.90 -19.14 5.45
CA PRO A 62 14.38 -18.31 4.35
C PRO A 62 13.24 -17.61 3.59
N VAL A 63 12.03 -18.20 3.55
CA VAL A 63 10.88 -17.64 2.85
C VAL A 63 10.37 -16.40 3.57
N PHE A 64 10.37 -16.42 4.91
CA PHE A 64 10.05 -15.25 5.72
C PHE A 64 10.98 -14.06 5.38
N TRP A 65 12.30 -14.26 5.42
CA TRP A 65 13.27 -13.20 5.10
C TRP A 65 13.15 -12.71 3.66
N GLN A 66 12.95 -13.62 2.71
CA GLN A 66 12.71 -13.26 1.31
C GLN A 66 11.44 -12.42 1.18
N SER A 67 10.35 -12.77 1.88
CA SER A 67 9.08 -12.03 1.82
C SER A 67 9.16 -10.63 2.45
N LEU A 68 10.00 -10.46 3.47
CA LEU A 68 10.32 -9.15 4.06
C LEU A 68 11.14 -8.30 3.10
N TRP A 69 12.15 -8.89 2.47
CA TRP A 69 12.99 -8.19 1.49
C TRP A 69 12.19 -7.76 0.27
N ASN A 70 11.33 -8.65 -0.24
CA ASN A 70 10.40 -8.33 -1.31
C ASN A 70 9.45 -7.20 -0.91
N ASN A 71 8.90 -7.20 0.31
CA ASN A 71 8.09 -6.08 0.81
C ASN A 71 8.86 -4.77 0.84
N LEU A 72 10.11 -4.79 1.29
CA LEU A 72 10.93 -3.59 1.34
C LEU A 72 11.15 -3.03 -0.07
N TRP A 73 11.54 -3.87 -1.03
CA TRP A 73 11.70 -3.45 -2.42
C TRP A 73 10.39 -3.01 -3.05
N PHE A 74 9.29 -3.72 -2.75
CA PHE A 74 7.96 -3.36 -3.20
C PHE A 74 7.55 -1.99 -2.67
N ALA A 75 7.74 -1.72 -1.37
CA ALA A 75 7.46 -0.42 -0.77
C ALA A 75 8.36 0.68 -1.36
N LEU A 76 9.68 0.46 -1.44
CA LEU A 76 10.63 1.43 -1.98
C LEU A 76 10.42 1.71 -3.46
N GLY A 77 9.96 0.73 -4.24
CA GLY A 77 9.66 0.91 -5.66
C GLY A 77 8.30 1.56 -5.89
N THR A 78 7.25 1.11 -5.20
CA THR A 78 5.88 1.55 -5.46
C THR A 78 5.56 2.91 -4.83
N ILE A 79 5.97 3.16 -3.59
CA ILE A 79 5.58 4.36 -2.84
C ILE A 79 6.09 5.66 -3.49
N PRO A 80 7.40 5.87 -3.65
CA PRO A 80 7.91 7.13 -4.21
C PRO A 80 7.51 7.30 -5.68
N THR A 81 7.48 6.20 -6.45
CA THR A 81 7.08 6.24 -7.87
C THR A 81 5.61 6.62 -8.01
N SER A 82 4.72 6.04 -7.20
CA SER A 82 3.29 6.38 -7.24
C SER A 82 3.04 7.82 -6.82
N ILE A 83 3.73 8.30 -5.79
CA ILE A 83 3.67 9.70 -5.35
C ILE A 83 4.14 10.64 -6.46
N GLY A 84 5.29 10.35 -7.08
CA GLY A 84 5.85 11.16 -8.14
C GLY A 84 4.93 11.24 -9.35
N ILE A 85 4.43 10.10 -9.82
CA ILE A 85 3.49 10.04 -10.96
C ILE A 85 2.18 10.73 -10.61
N ALA A 86 1.62 10.50 -9.41
CA ALA A 86 0.42 11.17 -8.95
C ALA A 86 0.54 12.70 -8.94
N LEU A 87 1.68 13.22 -8.47
CA LEU A 87 1.94 14.66 -8.46
C LEU A 87 2.04 15.21 -9.89
N VAL A 88 2.74 14.51 -10.78
CA VAL A 88 2.84 14.91 -12.20
C VAL A 88 1.45 14.94 -12.85
N MET A 89 0.66 13.88 -12.68
CA MET A 89 -0.71 13.81 -13.20
C MET A 89 -1.58 14.94 -12.65
N ALA A 90 -1.48 15.22 -11.34
CA ALA A 90 -2.24 16.29 -10.70
C ALA A 90 -1.84 17.66 -11.24
N LEU A 91 -0.55 17.93 -11.41
CA LEU A 91 -0.04 19.17 -12.00
C LEU A 91 -0.49 19.38 -13.45
N TRP A 92 -0.59 18.31 -14.25
CA TRP A 92 -1.10 18.39 -15.62
C TRP A 92 -2.58 18.72 -15.64
N VAL A 93 -3.37 18.00 -14.85
CA VAL A 93 -4.82 18.13 -14.81
C VAL A 93 -5.30 19.40 -14.09
N ASN A 94 -4.45 20.00 -13.27
CA ASN A 94 -4.71 21.30 -12.63
C ASN A 94 -4.57 22.48 -13.59
N ARG A 95 -3.89 22.30 -14.74
CA ARG A 95 -3.79 23.36 -15.76
C ARG A 95 -5.12 23.52 -16.49
N ASN A 96 -5.34 24.72 -17.03
CA ASN A 96 -6.50 24.99 -17.87
C ASN A 96 -6.30 24.38 -19.27
N LEU A 97 -6.48 23.06 -19.38
CA LEU A 97 -6.34 22.28 -20.60
C LEU A 97 -7.72 21.96 -21.22
N ARG A 98 -7.83 22.06 -22.54
CA ARG A 98 -8.95 21.48 -23.28
C ARG A 98 -8.91 19.94 -23.10
N GLY A 99 -10.02 19.32 -22.71
CA GLY A 99 -10.09 17.88 -22.42
C GLY A 99 -9.73 17.45 -20.99
N ARG A 100 -9.60 18.39 -20.04
CA ARG A 100 -9.29 18.09 -18.62
C ARG A 100 -10.20 17.03 -17.97
N GLY A 101 -11.48 17.00 -18.33
CA GLY A 101 -12.44 16.03 -17.79
C GLY A 101 -12.14 14.60 -18.23
N PHE A 102 -11.79 14.43 -19.51
CA PHE A 102 -11.39 13.14 -20.05
C PHE A 102 -10.10 12.62 -19.43
N LEU A 103 -9.08 13.48 -19.25
CA LEU A 103 -7.84 13.10 -18.58
C LEU A 103 -8.06 12.69 -17.13
N ARG A 104 -8.89 13.43 -16.37
CA ARG A 104 -9.29 13.05 -15.00
C ARG A 104 -9.93 11.67 -14.96
N MET A 105 -10.88 11.44 -15.87
CA MET A 105 -11.56 10.16 -15.99
C MET A 105 -10.56 9.05 -16.31
N ALA A 106 -9.74 9.21 -17.34
CA ALA A 106 -8.75 8.20 -17.75
C ALA A 106 -7.76 7.83 -16.64
N TYR A 107 -7.27 8.82 -15.87
CA TYR A 107 -6.36 8.57 -14.75
C TYR A 107 -7.06 7.94 -13.53
N PHE A 108 -8.34 8.24 -13.32
CA PHE A 108 -9.06 7.75 -12.15
C PHE A 108 -9.73 6.39 -12.36
N THR A 109 -10.18 6.05 -13.58
CA THR A 109 -10.87 4.79 -13.89
C THR A 109 -10.18 3.54 -13.33
N PRO A 110 -8.83 3.39 -13.42
CA PRO A 110 -8.12 2.22 -12.85
C PRO A 110 -8.35 2.00 -11.35
N THR A 111 -8.57 3.08 -10.61
CA THR A 111 -8.68 3.05 -9.14
C THR A 111 -10.00 2.42 -8.69
N VAL A 112 -11.06 2.59 -9.48
CA VAL A 112 -12.43 2.13 -9.18
C VAL A 112 -12.57 0.62 -9.40
N LEU A 113 -11.75 0.04 -10.28
CA LEU A 113 -11.78 -1.39 -10.55
C LEU A 113 -11.31 -2.20 -9.32
N PRO A 114 -11.91 -3.36 -9.00
CA PRO A 114 -11.36 -4.26 -7.99
C PRO A 114 -9.94 -4.72 -8.37
N MET A 115 -9.05 -4.89 -7.39
CA MET A 115 -7.65 -5.27 -7.66
C MET A 115 -7.54 -6.61 -8.40
N VAL A 116 -8.42 -7.57 -8.09
CA VAL A 116 -8.51 -8.87 -8.79
C VAL A 116 -8.82 -8.69 -10.29
N ALA A 117 -9.74 -7.79 -10.64
CA ALA A 117 -10.08 -7.51 -12.03
C ALA A 117 -8.90 -6.85 -12.77
N VAL A 118 -8.23 -5.89 -12.12
CA VAL A 118 -7.01 -5.26 -12.63
C VAL A 118 -5.93 -6.33 -12.87
N ALA A 119 -5.69 -7.21 -11.89
CA ALA A 119 -4.71 -8.26 -11.99
C ALA A 119 -4.97 -9.22 -13.17
N ASN A 120 -6.23 -9.56 -13.44
CA ASN A 120 -6.60 -10.38 -14.60
C ASN A 120 -6.31 -9.68 -15.94
N ILE A 121 -6.58 -8.38 -16.04
CA ILE A 121 -6.26 -7.58 -17.24
C ILE A 121 -4.74 -7.57 -17.48
N TRP A 122 -3.97 -7.33 -16.41
CA TRP A 122 -2.51 -7.29 -16.50
C TRP A 122 -1.89 -8.67 -16.71
N LEU A 123 -2.51 -9.75 -16.24
CA LEU A 123 -2.12 -11.12 -16.58
C LEU A 123 -2.18 -11.31 -18.10
N PHE A 124 -3.28 -10.90 -18.75
CA PHE A 124 -3.37 -10.92 -20.21
C PHE A 124 -2.28 -10.06 -20.87
N PHE A 125 -1.97 -8.88 -20.34
CA PHE A 125 -0.89 -8.04 -20.90
C PHE A 125 0.48 -8.70 -20.82
N TYR A 126 0.77 -9.40 -19.71
CA TYR A 126 2.04 -10.07 -19.48
C TYR A 126 2.13 -11.49 -20.05
N THR A 127 1.04 -12.07 -20.56
CA THR A 127 1.07 -13.40 -21.18
C THR A 127 2.10 -13.45 -22.30
N PRO A 128 3.10 -14.34 -22.23
CA PRO A 128 4.09 -14.48 -23.30
C PRO A 128 3.44 -14.83 -24.63
N GLN A 129 4.04 -14.37 -25.74
CA GLN A 129 3.64 -14.64 -27.14
C GLN A 129 2.29 -14.03 -27.58
N TYR A 130 1.24 -14.15 -26.77
CA TYR A 130 -0.12 -13.75 -27.14
C TYR A 130 -0.63 -12.51 -26.39
N GLY A 131 0.02 -12.10 -25.29
CA GLY A 131 -0.38 -10.93 -24.52
C GLY A 131 -0.12 -9.62 -25.25
N LEU A 132 -0.81 -8.55 -24.83
CA LEU A 132 -0.73 -7.24 -25.49
C LEU A 132 0.71 -6.72 -25.59
N ILE A 133 1.50 -6.85 -24.53
CA ILE A 133 2.90 -6.37 -24.52
C ILE A 133 3.74 -7.18 -25.49
N ALA A 134 3.57 -8.51 -25.52
CA ALA A 134 4.30 -9.39 -26.43
C ALA A 134 3.98 -9.07 -27.90
N GLN A 135 2.70 -8.84 -28.24
CA GLN A 135 2.30 -8.45 -29.59
C GLN A 135 2.94 -7.13 -30.02
N VAL A 136 2.98 -6.13 -29.13
CA VAL A 136 3.65 -4.85 -29.41
C VAL A 136 5.16 -5.05 -29.59
N MET A 137 5.81 -5.84 -28.74
CA MET A 137 7.26 -6.11 -28.84
C MET A 137 7.63 -6.89 -30.11
N GLN A 138 6.74 -7.77 -30.60
CA GLN A 138 6.93 -8.50 -31.85
C GLN A 138 6.98 -7.58 -33.07
N LEU A 139 6.26 -6.45 -33.05
CA LEU A 139 6.37 -5.41 -34.10
C LEU A 139 7.78 -4.81 -34.18
N PHE A 140 8.54 -4.88 -33.09
CA PHE A 140 9.94 -4.44 -33.00
C PHE A 140 10.94 -5.61 -33.05
N GLY A 141 10.49 -6.81 -33.43
CA GLY A 141 11.36 -7.99 -33.61
C GLY A 141 11.77 -8.69 -32.31
N SER A 142 11.14 -8.38 -31.16
CA SER A 142 11.42 -9.04 -29.88
C SER A 142 10.23 -9.88 -29.42
N PRO A 143 10.40 -11.16 -29.03
CA PRO A 143 9.30 -11.98 -28.51
C PRO A 143 8.78 -11.50 -27.13
N GLY A 144 9.51 -10.59 -26.47
CA GLY A 144 9.24 -10.13 -25.11
C GLY A 144 9.62 -11.16 -24.03
N PRO A 145 10.10 -10.71 -22.86
CA PRO A 145 10.45 -11.63 -21.78
C PRO A 145 9.19 -12.21 -21.11
N ASN A 146 9.33 -13.38 -20.49
CA ASN A 146 8.31 -13.90 -19.59
C ASN A 146 8.35 -13.12 -18.25
N TRP A 147 7.65 -11.98 -18.21
CA TRP A 147 7.67 -11.03 -17.09
C TRP A 147 7.33 -11.67 -15.74
N LEU A 148 6.33 -12.54 -15.70
CA LEU A 148 5.86 -13.15 -14.45
C LEU A 148 6.58 -14.47 -14.12
N GLY A 149 7.16 -15.13 -15.13
CA GLY A 149 7.88 -16.39 -14.97
C GLY A 149 9.37 -16.27 -14.67
N ASN A 150 9.93 -15.05 -14.69
CA ASN A 150 11.34 -14.80 -14.35
C ASN A 150 11.47 -14.14 -12.96
N ARG A 151 12.41 -14.64 -12.16
CA ARG A 151 12.74 -14.18 -10.79
C ARG A 151 13.01 -12.67 -10.73
N GLU A 152 13.71 -12.14 -11.72
CA GLU A 152 14.15 -10.74 -11.74
C GLU A 152 13.03 -9.78 -12.13
N THR A 153 12.07 -10.23 -12.93
CA THR A 153 11.04 -9.35 -13.50
C THR A 153 9.68 -9.48 -12.82
N ALA A 154 9.42 -10.56 -12.08
CA ALA A 154 8.11 -10.81 -11.47
C ALA A 154 7.71 -9.71 -10.48
N LEU A 155 8.58 -9.37 -9.52
CA LEU A 155 8.28 -8.33 -8.55
C LEU A 155 8.16 -6.94 -9.19
N PRO A 156 9.08 -6.49 -10.07
CA PRO A 156 8.90 -5.24 -10.82
C PRO A 156 7.61 -5.17 -11.65
N ALA A 157 7.19 -6.28 -12.26
CA ALA A 157 5.91 -6.34 -12.99
C ALA A 157 4.72 -6.07 -12.06
N LEU A 158 4.70 -6.68 -10.87
CA LEU A 158 3.66 -6.40 -9.86
C LEU A 158 3.71 -4.95 -9.35
N MET A 159 4.91 -4.38 -9.19
CA MET A 159 5.08 -2.97 -8.82
C MET A 159 4.47 -2.05 -9.88
N LEU A 160 4.67 -2.34 -11.17
CA LEU A 160 4.13 -1.51 -12.26
C LEU A 160 2.59 -1.46 -12.21
N VAL A 161 1.93 -2.60 -12.00
CA VAL A 161 0.47 -2.68 -11.84
C VAL A 161 0.00 -1.83 -10.67
N THR A 162 0.68 -1.95 -9.54
CA THR A 162 0.36 -1.23 -8.31
C THR A 162 0.54 0.27 -8.50
N VAL A 163 1.68 0.70 -9.08
CA VAL A 163 1.96 2.11 -9.38
C VAL A 163 0.90 2.69 -10.32
N TRP A 164 0.59 1.97 -11.40
CA TRP A 164 -0.44 2.40 -12.37
C TRP A 164 -1.79 2.65 -11.69
N LYS A 165 -2.19 1.76 -10.78
CA LYS A 165 -3.46 1.86 -10.05
C LYS A 165 -3.43 2.95 -8.97
N GLU A 166 -2.45 2.92 -8.08
CA GLU A 166 -2.39 3.81 -6.90
C GLU A 166 -2.13 5.27 -7.29
N SER A 167 -1.35 5.51 -8.35
CA SER A 167 -1.04 6.88 -8.78
C SER A 167 -2.30 7.68 -9.12
N GLY A 168 -3.30 7.03 -9.74
CA GLY A 168 -4.58 7.66 -10.07
C GLY A 168 -5.38 8.08 -8.83
N PHE A 169 -5.30 7.29 -7.75
CA PHE A 169 -5.98 7.58 -6.49
C PHE A 169 -5.28 8.73 -5.77
N PHE A 170 -3.96 8.66 -5.64
CA PHE A 170 -3.16 9.72 -5.02
C PHE A 170 -3.21 11.05 -5.75
N MET A 171 -3.36 11.01 -7.09
CA MET A 171 -3.53 12.22 -7.89
C MET A 171 -4.72 13.07 -7.42
N ILE A 172 -5.83 12.46 -6.99
CA ILE A 172 -7.01 13.23 -6.55
C ILE A 172 -6.71 14.05 -5.32
N PHE A 173 -5.99 13.48 -4.34
CA PHE A 173 -5.59 14.21 -3.14
C PHE A 173 -4.68 15.39 -3.48
N TYR A 174 -3.69 15.17 -4.35
CA TYR A 174 -2.84 16.26 -4.82
C TYR A 174 -3.62 17.31 -5.62
N LEU A 175 -4.57 16.89 -6.47
CA LEU A 175 -5.38 17.81 -7.25
C LEU A 175 -6.27 18.67 -6.36
N ALA A 176 -6.90 18.09 -5.33
CA ALA A 176 -7.70 18.82 -4.35
C ALA A 176 -6.83 19.84 -3.59
N ALA A 177 -5.65 19.42 -3.13
CA ALA A 177 -4.72 20.31 -2.43
C ALA A 177 -4.16 21.42 -3.34
N LEU A 178 -3.91 21.13 -4.62
CA LEU A 178 -3.48 22.15 -5.60
C LEU A 178 -4.56 23.22 -5.84
N GLN A 179 -5.84 22.86 -5.72
CA GLN A 179 -6.96 23.78 -5.90
C GLN A 179 -7.17 24.72 -4.71
N THR A 180 -6.66 24.38 -3.53
CA THR A 180 -6.72 25.26 -2.34
C THR A 180 -5.58 26.28 -2.32
N VAL A 181 -4.54 26.11 -3.14
CA VAL A 181 -3.42 27.06 -3.21
C VAL A 181 -3.86 28.33 -3.94
N SER A 182 -3.76 29.49 -3.27
CA SER A 182 -4.12 30.78 -3.85
C SER A 182 -3.31 31.09 -5.13
N PRO A 183 -3.96 31.52 -6.23
CA PRO A 183 -3.28 31.99 -7.43
C PRO A 183 -2.28 33.14 -7.17
N SER A 184 -2.55 33.97 -6.16
CA SER A 184 -1.72 35.13 -5.82
C SER A 184 -0.28 34.77 -5.44
N LEU A 185 -0.05 33.58 -4.85
CA LEU A 185 1.30 33.11 -4.52
C LEU A 185 2.15 32.89 -5.77
N ARG A 186 1.52 32.43 -6.85
CA ARG A 186 2.20 32.23 -8.14
C ARG A 186 2.49 33.56 -8.81
N GLU A 187 1.55 34.50 -8.76
CA GLU A 187 1.71 35.84 -9.33
C GLU A 187 2.82 36.61 -8.60
N ALA A 188 2.83 36.60 -7.28
CA ALA A 188 3.89 37.20 -6.47
C ALA A 188 5.28 36.61 -6.79
N ALA A 189 5.39 35.27 -6.86
CA ALA A 189 6.66 34.62 -7.22
C ALA A 189 7.14 35.00 -8.64
N MET A 190 6.21 35.20 -9.59
CA MET A 190 6.56 35.65 -10.94
C MET A 190 7.02 37.11 -10.96
N LEU A 191 6.45 37.99 -10.14
CA LEU A 191 6.90 39.37 -9.97
C LEU A 191 8.31 39.45 -9.37
N GLU A 192 8.65 38.53 -8.45
CA GLU A 192 10.01 38.40 -7.88
C GLU A 192 11.02 37.71 -8.84
N GLY A 193 10.61 37.37 -10.08
CA GLY A 193 11.48 36.72 -11.05
C GLY A 193 11.81 35.26 -10.74
N ALA A 194 11.05 34.61 -9.85
CA ALA A 194 11.30 33.21 -9.50
C ALA A 194 11.00 32.27 -10.69
N SER A 195 11.94 31.35 -10.96
CA SER A 195 11.73 30.32 -11.98
C SER A 195 10.61 29.33 -11.58
N ARG A 196 10.02 28.62 -12.56
CA ARG A 196 8.99 27.60 -12.29
C ARG A 196 9.45 26.52 -11.31
N TRP A 197 10.72 26.11 -11.40
CA TRP A 197 11.31 25.13 -10.49
C TRP A 197 11.50 25.69 -9.09
N GLN A 198 11.92 26.95 -8.97
CA GLN A 198 12.05 27.63 -7.69
C GLN A 198 10.69 27.79 -7.00
N TYR A 199 9.66 28.21 -7.72
CA TYR A 199 8.28 28.26 -7.20
C TYR A 199 7.81 26.87 -6.76
N PHE A 200 8.02 25.84 -7.57
CA PHE A 200 7.64 24.47 -7.22
C PHE A 200 8.31 24.01 -5.92
N ARG A 201 9.64 24.11 -5.84
CA ARG A 201 10.40 23.56 -4.71
C ARG A 201 10.24 24.39 -3.42
N ARG A 202 10.14 25.72 -3.51
CA ARG A 202 10.15 26.61 -2.34
C ARG A 202 8.77 27.04 -1.87
N VAL A 203 7.75 27.00 -2.73
CA VAL A 203 6.38 27.45 -2.40
C VAL A 203 5.41 26.29 -2.50
N LEU A 204 5.29 25.68 -3.67
CA LEU A 204 4.24 24.69 -3.92
C LEU A 204 4.44 23.38 -3.13
N TRP A 205 5.64 22.80 -3.18
CA TRP A 205 5.94 21.52 -2.54
C TRP A 205 5.78 21.58 -1.01
N PRO A 206 6.29 22.61 -0.30
CA PRO A 206 6.00 22.78 1.13
C PRO A 206 4.51 22.89 1.45
N LEU A 207 3.73 23.59 0.64
CA LEU A 207 2.28 23.71 0.83
C LEU A 207 1.53 22.39 0.58
N LEU A 208 2.07 21.52 -0.28
CA LEU A 208 1.53 20.19 -0.53
C LEU A 208 1.98 19.15 0.51
N MET A 209 2.92 19.49 1.41
CA MET A 209 3.50 18.54 2.36
C MET A 209 2.44 17.79 3.20
N PRO A 210 1.38 18.43 3.76
CA PRO A 210 0.35 17.69 4.51
C PRO A 210 -0.33 16.60 3.67
N THR A 211 -0.61 16.91 2.40
CA THR A 211 -1.18 15.97 1.44
C THR A 211 -0.18 14.88 1.07
N THR A 212 1.09 15.23 0.84
CA THR A 212 2.17 14.28 0.60
C THR A 212 2.31 13.29 1.75
N LEU A 213 2.23 13.77 3.00
CA LEU A 213 2.28 12.89 4.17
C LEU A 213 1.08 11.96 4.23
N PHE A 214 -0.13 12.48 4.01
CA PHE A 214 -1.34 11.65 3.95
C PHE A 214 -1.21 10.56 2.89
N VAL A 215 -0.79 10.91 1.69
CA VAL A 215 -0.57 9.96 0.58
C VAL A 215 0.51 8.94 0.95
N LEU A 216 1.64 9.38 1.49
CA LEU A 216 2.74 8.52 1.91
C LEU A 216 2.29 7.46 2.92
N ILE A 217 1.48 7.85 3.91
CA ILE A 217 0.95 6.93 4.92
C ILE A 217 0.03 5.89 4.27
N ASN A 218 -0.89 6.32 3.40
CA ASN A 218 -1.78 5.40 2.71
C ASN A 218 -1.00 4.44 1.81
N ALA A 219 -0.02 4.95 1.06
CA ALA A 219 0.87 4.14 0.23
C ALA A 219 1.66 3.12 1.05
N LEU A 220 2.16 3.52 2.22
CA LEU A 220 2.89 2.64 3.13
C LEU A 220 1.99 1.54 3.70
N ILE A 221 0.77 1.86 4.13
CA ILE A 221 -0.20 0.85 4.59
C ILE A 221 -0.53 -0.12 3.44
N ASN A 222 -0.78 0.41 2.24
CA ASN A 222 -1.12 -0.39 1.07
C ASN A 222 0.03 -1.30 0.63
N ALA A 223 1.29 -0.87 0.75
CA ALA A 223 2.45 -1.69 0.40
C ALA A 223 2.52 -3.03 1.16
N PHE A 224 2.01 -3.07 2.40
CA PHE A 224 1.96 -4.28 3.21
C PHE A 224 0.59 -5.00 3.16
N ARG A 225 -0.49 -4.28 2.81
CA ARG A 225 -1.87 -4.82 2.79
C ARG A 225 -2.30 -5.38 1.44
N LEU A 226 -1.75 -4.88 0.33
CA LEU A 226 -2.15 -5.29 -1.01
C LEU A 226 -1.52 -6.63 -1.37
N VAL A 227 -2.38 -7.63 -1.57
CA VAL A 227 -1.95 -9.00 -1.84
C VAL A 227 -2.64 -9.61 -3.07
N ASP A 228 -3.79 -9.07 -3.47
CA ASP A 228 -4.67 -9.67 -4.47
C ASP A 228 -3.97 -9.92 -5.81
N HIS A 229 -3.14 -8.97 -6.24
CA HIS A 229 -2.39 -9.07 -7.48
C HIS A 229 -1.28 -10.13 -7.42
N VAL A 230 -0.65 -10.34 -6.26
CA VAL A 230 0.27 -11.46 -6.04
C VAL A 230 -0.49 -12.78 -6.18
N VAL A 231 -1.65 -12.91 -5.51
CA VAL A 231 -2.49 -14.12 -5.54
C VAL A 231 -2.91 -14.47 -6.97
N VAL A 232 -3.35 -13.48 -7.73
CA VAL A 232 -3.90 -13.68 -9.08
C VAL A 232 -2.80 -13.89 -10.12
N MET A 233 -1.72 -13.11 -10.09
CA MET A 233 -0.77 -13.03 -11.20
C MET A 233 0.40 -14.01 -11.07
N THR A 234 0.96 -14.18 -9.87
CA THR A 234 2.22 -14.93 -9.69
C THR A 234 2.12 -16.06 -8.68
N ARG A 235 1.14 -15.99 -7.77
CA ARG A 235 1.05 -16.84 -6.57
C ARG A 235 2.36 -16.85 -5.78
N GLY A 236 3.08 -15.73 -5.77
CA GLY A 236 4.38 -15.54 -5.09
C GLY A 236 5.60 -16.02 -5.89
N GLY A 237 5.40 -16.69 -7.02
CA GLY A 237 6.48 -17.23 -7.84
C GLY A 237 7.23 -16.20 -8.70
N PRO A 238 8.27 -16.66 -9.41
CA PRO A 238 8.92 -17.97 -9.25
C PRO A 238 9.81 -17.99 -8.00
N ASP A 239 9.93 -19.14 -7.32
CA ASP A 239 10.80 -19.34 -6.14
C ASP A 239 10.72 -18.21 -5.10
N ASN A 240 9.50 -17.87 -4.70
CA ASN A 240 9.17 -16.80 -3.76
C ASN A 240 9.65 -15.38 -4.14
N ALA A 241 10.07 -15.14 -5.40
CA ALA A 241 10.59 -13.85 -5.84
C ALA A 241 9.58 -12.71 -5.79
N SER A 242 8.28 -13.01 -5.83
CA SER A 242 7.21 -12.02 -5.71
C SER A 242 6.34 -12.24 -4.46
N THR A 243 6.74 -13.15 -3.57
CA THR A 243 6.03 -13.41 -2.31
C THR A 243 6.13 -12.20 -1.40
N LEU A 244 4.99 -11.59 -1.06
CA LEU A 244 4.89 -10.57 -0.01
C LEU A 244 4.48 -11.22 1.31
N LEU A 245 4.89 -10.65 2.45
CA LEU A 245 4.64 -11.13 3.81
C LEU A 245 3.16 -11.47 4.07
N LEU A 246 2.22 -10.60 3.69
CA LEU A 246 0.79 -10.90 3.89
C LEU A 246 0.31 -12.08 3.04
N TYR A 247 0.86 -12.25 1.83
CA TYR A 247 0.61 -13.44 1.02
C TYR A 247 1.17 -14.69 1.67
N TYR A 248 2.38 -14.60 2.23
CA TYR A 248 3.00 -15.72 2.92
C TYR A 248 2.21 -16.12 4.17
N ILE A 249 1.76 -15.16 4.98
CA ILE A 249 0.84 -15.39 6.11
C ILE A 249 -0.42 -16.13 5.64
N TYR A 250 -1.01 -15.69 4.52
CA TYR A 250 -2.18 -16.34 3.95
C TYR A 250 -1.89 -17.80 3.55
N GLN A 251 -0.78 -18.06 2.84
CA GLN A 251 -0.38 -19.43 2.48
C GLN A 251 -0.20 -20.31 3.71
N VAL A 252 0.56 -19.85 4.69
CA VAL A 252 0.84 -20.60 5.92
C VAL A 252 -0.45 -20.91 6.68
N GLY A 253 -1.32 -19.92 6.86
CA GLY A 253 -2.55 -20.07 7.64
C GLY A 253 -3.64 -20.87 6.95
N PHE A 254 -3.83 -20.68 5.64
CA PHE A 254 -5.00 -21.21 4.91
C PHE A 254 -4.67 -22.31 3.91
N SER A 255 -3.44 -22.38 3.39
CA SER A 255 -3.02 -23.46 2.48
C SER A 255 -2.26 -24.57 3.22
N PHE A 256 -1.34 -24.20 4.09
CA PHE A 256 -0.55 -25.16 4.89
C PHE A 256 -1.19 -25.48 6.25
N TRP A 257 -2.24 -24.75 6.63
CA TRP A 257 -2.98 -24.92 7.89
C TRP A 257 -2.12 -24.79 9.16
N ASP A 258 -0.98 -24.09 9.08
CA ASP A 258 -0.13 -23.80 10.23
C ASP A 258 -0.55 -22.48 10.90
N THR A 259 -1.68 -22.53 11.61
CA THR A 259 -2.30 -21.34 12.20
C THR A 259 -1.44 -20.62 13.24
N ALA A 260 -0.65 -21.34 14.04
CA ALA A 260 0.26 -20.75 15.02
C ALA A 260 1.46 -20.06 14.36
N TYR A 261 2.04 -20.68 13.34
CA TYR A 261 3.11 -20.06 12.59
C TYR A 261 2.61 -18.83 11.82
N ALA A 262 1.42 -18.92 11.20
CA ALA A 262 0.76 -17.77 10.58
C ALA A 262 0.50 -16.64 11.59
N ALA A 263 0.06 -16.97 12.81
CA ALA A 263 -0.12 -15.99 13.89
C ALA A 263 1.20 -15.30 14.25
N THR A 264 2.30 -16.06 14.32
CA THR A 264 3.66 -15.55 14.57
C THR A 264 4.09 -14.54 13.51
N LEU A 265 3.95 -14.91 12.23
CA LEU A 265 4.21 -14.01 11.11
C LEU A 265 3.29 -12.78 11.13
N THR A 266 2.03 -12.94 11.50
CA THR A 266 1.06 -11.83 11.65
C THR A 266 1.48 -10.86 12.75
N VAL A 267 2.00 -11.34 13.87
CA VAL A 267 2.56 -10.48 14.94
C VAL A 267 3.69 -9.61 14.39
N VAL A 268 4.60 -10.17 13.59
CA VAL A 268 5.65 -9.38 12.94
C VAL A 268 5.08 -8.32 12.01
N LEU A 269 4.11 -8.67 11.18
CA LEU A 269 3.42 -7.70 10.31
C LEU A 269 2.79 -6.57 11.13
N LEU A 270 2.10 -6.88 12.23
CA LEU A 270 1.52 -5.89 13.14
C LEU A 270 2.58 -4.98 13.77
N VAL A 271 3.72 -5.54 14.18
CA VAL A 271 4.84 -4.75 14.71
C VAL A 271 5.40 -3.81 13.64
N VAL A 272 5.58 -4.29 12.40
CA VAL A 272 6.04 -3.45 11.28
C VAL A 272 5.06 -2.31 11.02
N LEU A 273 3.75 -2.58 10.98
CA LEU A 273 2.72 -1.56 10.81
C LEU A 273 2.63 -0.59 12.01
N ALA A 274 2.84 -1.07 13.23
CA ALA A 274 2.87 -0.24 14.42
C ALA A 274 4.10 0.69 14.42
N LEU A 275 5.27 0.19 14.03
CA LEU A 275 6.48 0.98 13.90
C LEU A 275 6.34 2.06 12.82
N THR A 276 5.76 1.74 11.66
CA THR A 276 5.52 2.72 10.60
C THR A 276 4.54 3.81 11.06
N ALA A 277 3.48 3.43 11.79
CA ALA A 277 2.55 4.37 12.41
C ALA A 277 3.22 5.25 13.50
N LEU A 278 4.10 4.69 14.33
CA LEU A 278 4.84 5.44 15.35
C LEU A 278 5.80 6.45 14.74
N VAL A 279 6.51 6.07 13.67
CA VAL A 279 7.38 6.99 12.92
C VAL A 279 6.57 8.16 12.38
N LYS A 280 5.37 7.90 11.82
CA LYS A 280 4.43 8.97 11.43
C LYS A 280 4.12 9.91 12.60
N PHE A 281 3.59 9.41 13.72
CA PHE A 281 3.13 10.26 14.82
C PHE A 281 4.25 11.08 15.47
N ARG A 282 5.48 10.55 15.57
CA ARG A 282 6.60 11.27 16.21
C ARG A 282 7.28 12.28 15.30
N TRP A 283 7.46 11.98 14.02
CA TRP A 283 8.33 12.77 13.14
C TRP A 283 7.58 13.67 12.16
N LEU A 284 6.41 13.22 11.68
CA LEU A 284 5.71 13.84 10.57
C LEU A 284 4.68 14.87 11.04
N ASP A 285 3.87 14.54 12.05
CA ASP A 285 2.85 15.47 12.59
C ASP A 285 3.46 16.74 13.22
N ARG A 286 4.71 16.66 13.71
CA ARG A 286 5.41 17.83 14.30
C ARG A 286 5.96 18.81 13.27
N ARG A 287 6.08 18.41 11.99
CA ARG A 287 6.72 19.23 10.94
C ARG A 287 5.75 19.79 9.91
N THR A 288 4.50 19.33 9.89
CA THR A 288 3.46 19.91 9.03
C THR A 288 2.75 21.05 9.75
N HIS A 289 2.89 22.25 9.20
CA HIS A 289 2.07 23.38 9.60
C HIS A 289 0.65 23.11 9.08
N TYR A 290 -0.22 22.65 9.98
CA TYR A 290 -1.65 22.73 9.78
C TYR A 290 -2.02 24.22 9.88
N GLN A 291 -2.54 24.79 8.79
CA GLN A 291 -3.16 26.11 8.85
C GLN A 291 -4.49 26.02 9.60
#